data_AF-A0AAU4ZMG3-F1
#
_entry.id   AF-A0AAU4ZMG3-F1
#
_cell.length_a   1.000
_cell.length_b   1.000
_cell.length_c   1.000
_cell.angle_alpha   90.00
_cell.angle_beta   90.00
_cell.angle_gamma   90.00
#
_symmetry.space_group_name_H-M   'P 1'
#
loop_
_entity.id
_entity.type
_entity.pdbx_description
1 polymer ?
#
loop_
_entity_poly.entity_id
_entity_poly.type
_entity_poly.pdbx_seq_one_letter_code
_entity_poly.pdbx_strand_id
1 'polypeptide(L)'
;MSIHLHRSNQTKVLRKTAASLCKYCGTPVEWFERHDGLRIPLTCEFPASRIPVRMRWYIDRGVAYPGTEASSGYCRIPHPAICPAADHPDLPSDLQDVVRRLAVRMRASIERGDFIPSIETATEEEVESPGPEQVQHIRHVIDCHGSLRIGPCAIEELQCIAHDALTKQRCENGICDLNEGRWELTDIDQQQATGRLGQQILEITGGSIWVWHLTDFNVVRRWWAQRCHEHFNTDDPDHVANEFVPFHPLRHDAHVLTERPTGYDLQKNTETRVVIHDGPEQRTKCAGPSCSNATVLSPQEGWLCWQCEKLQRRRQRIHRHWADQ
;
A
#
# COMPACT_ATOMS: atom_id res chain seq x y z
N MET A 1 3.18 43.02 8.67
CA MET A 1 3.60 43.64 9.95
C MET A 1 4.71 42.78 10.52
N SER A 2 5.83 43.36 10.94
CA SER A 2 7.00 42.59 11.35
C SER A 2 6.89 42.08 12.81
N ILE A 3 6.94 40.77 13.00
CA ILE A 3 7.12 40.16 14.32
C ILE A 3 8.56 40.44 14.77
N HIS A 4 8.70 41.13 15.91
CA HIS A 4 9.98 41.43 16.55
C HIS A 4 9.99 40.81 17.95
N LEU A 5 11.14 40.24 18.34
CA LEU A 5 11.39 39.82 19.72
C LEU A 5 11.31 41.04 20.63
N HIS A 6 10.34 41.06 21.54
CA HIS A 6 10.09 42.21 22.40
C HIS A 6 11.14 42.32 23.52
N ARG A 7 11.58 43.55 23.85
CA ARG A 7 12.68 43.82 24.79
C ARG A 7 12.44 43.28 26.22
N SER A 8 11.18 43.06 26.61
CA SER A 8 10.78 42.56 27.93
C SER A 8 10.62 41.04 28.02
N ASN A 9 10.96 40.29 26.96
CA ASN A 9 11.04 38.83 27.00
C ASN A 9 12.00 38.39 28.12
N GLN A 10 11.52 37.55 29.04
CA GLN A 10 12.28 37.11 30.22
C GLN A 10 13.26 35.98 29.90
N THR A 11 13.07 35.26 28.78
CA THR A 11 13.96 34.17 28.35
C THR A 11 14.71 34.55 27.06
N LYS A 12 15.61 35.53 27.17
CA LYS A 12 16.51 35.93 26.06
C LYS A 12 17.58 34.89 25.72
N VAL A 13 17.73 33.85 26.55
CA VAL A 13 18.79 32.85 26.44
C VAL A 13 18.15 31.47 26.62
N LEU A 14 18.28 30.60 25.62
CA LEU A 14 17.90 29.19 25.73
C LEU A 14 18.71 28.55 26.85
N ARG A 15 18.11 27.70 27.69
CA ARG A 15 18.88 26.99 28.72
C ARG A 15 19.93 26.12 28.00
N LYS A 16 21.22 26.39 28.22
CA LYS A 16 22.35 25.71 27.54
C LYS A 16 22.25 24.17 27.56
N THR A 17 21.59 23.59 28.56
CA THR A 17 21.45 22.14 28.75
C THR A 17 20.27 21.51 28.00
N ALA A 18 19.25 22.29 27.62
CA ALA A 18 18.05 21.81 26.91
C ALA A 18 17.95 22.34 25.47
N ALA A 19 18.86 23.24 25.09
CA ALA A 19 18.96 23.80 23.75
C ALA A 19 19.62 22.80 22.79
N SER A 20 18.95 22.49 21.68
CA SER A 20 19.53 21.78 20.55
C SER A 20 19.30 22.57 19.26
N LEU A 21 19.96 22.18 18.18
CA LEU A 21 19.60 22.64 16.84
C LEU A 21 18.60 21.66 16.23
N CYS A 22 17.63 22.16 15.48
CA CYS A 22 16.79 21.32 14.64
C CYS A 22 17.66 20.69 13.55
N LYS A 23 17.66 19.36 13.45
CA LYS A 23 18.47 18.61 12.46
C LYS A 23 18.10 18.95 11.00
N TYR A 24 16.88 19.42 10.76
CA TYR A 24 16.38 19.70 9.41
C TYR A 24 16.62 21.13 8.95
N CYS A 25 16.53 22.13 9.84
CA CYS A 25 16.65 23.54 9.47
C CYS A 25 17.73 24.33 10.22
N GLY A 26 18.42 23.71 11.17
CA GLY A 26 19.46 24.35 11.98
C GLY A 26 18.94 25.42 12.96
N THR A 27 17.61 25.58 13.09
CA THR A 27 17.02 26.55 14.01
C THR A 27 17.20 26.06 15.46
N PRO A 28 17.66 26.92 16.39
CA PRO A 28 17.72 26.56 17.81
C PRO A 28 16.34 26.27 18.39
N VAL A 29 16.22 25.16 19.11
CA VAL A 29 15.01 24.70 19.80
C VAL A 29 15.34 24.32 21.24
N GLU A 30 14.36 24.41 22.12
CA GLU A 30 14.48 23.95 23.50
C GLU A 30 13.48 22.82 23.76
N TRP A 31 13.96 21.71 24.31
CA TRP A 31 13.13 20.54 24.57
C TRP A 31 12.54 20.57 25.97
N PHE A 32 11.23 20.41 26.06
CA PHE A 32 10.49 20.32 27.31
C PHE A 32 9.74 19.00 27.40
N GLU A 33 9.52 18.51 28.61
CA GLU A 33 8.53 17.49 28.89
C GLU A 33 7.14 18.14 28.87
N ARG A 34 6.18 17.50 28.24
CA ARG A 34 4.77 17.90 28.21
C ARG A 34 4.07 17.33 29.43
N HIS A 35 2.91 17.89 29.76
CA HIS A 35 2.03 17.38 30.82
C HIS A 35 1.60 15.90 30.65
N ASP A 36 1.72 15.33 29.45
CA ASP A 36 1.43 13.92 29.12
C ASP A 36 2.68 13.03 29.08
N GLY A 37 3.84 13.52 29.53
CA GLY A 37 5.11 12.79 29.59
C GLY A 37 5.87 12.71 28.27
N LEU A 38 5.32 13.25 27.16
CA LEU A 38 6.02 13.33 25.87
C LEU A 38 6.99 14.52 25.83
N ARG A 39 8.00 14.49 24.96
CA ARG A 39 8.89 15.65 24.74
C ARG A 39 8.40 16.53 23.59
N ILE A 40 8.56 17.84 23.73
CA ILE A 40 8.20 18.82 22.71
C ILE A 40 9.34 19.84 22.49
N PRO A 41 9.77 20.06 21.24
CA PRO A 41 10.71 21.12 20.91
C PRO A 41 9.94 22.44 20.74
N LEU A 42 10.17 23.37 21.65
CA LEU A 42 9.57 24.69 21.63
C LEU A 42 10.57 25.74 21.16
N THR A 43 10.04 26.77 20.50
CA THR A 43 10.78 27.95 20.10
C THR A 43 11.04 28.89 21.29
N CYS A 44 11.71 30.01 21.00
CA CYS A 44 11.69 31.17 21.88
C CYS A 44 10.26 31.75 22.03
N GLU A 45 10.11 32.65 22.99
CA GLU A 45 8.84 33.31 23.30
C GLU A 45 8.41 34.34 22.24
N PHE A 46 7.12 34.33 21.94
CA PHE A 46 6.39 35.24 21.07
C PHE A 46 5.29 35.96 21.85
N PRO A 47 4.92 37.20 21.48
CA PRO A 47 3.75 37.86 22.05
C PRO A 47 2.48 37.04 21.79
N ALA A 48 1.81 36.62 22.85
CA ALA A 48 0.66 35.70 22.74
C ALA A 48 -0.48 36.27 21.88
N SER A 49 -0.66 37.59 21.89
CA SER A 49 -1.69 38.29 21.10
C SER A 49 -1.55 38.12 19.59
N ARG A 50 -0.36 37.73 19.09
CA ARG A 50 -0.08 37.53 17.66
C ARG A 50 -0.14 36.07 17.22
N ILE A 51 -0.25 35.14 18.17
CA ILE A 51 -0.22 33.70 17.90
C ILE A 51 -1.63 33.15 18.05
N PRO A 52 -2.15 32.28 17.16
CA PRO A 52 -3.44 31.62 17.37
C PRO A 52 -3.42 30.77 18.64
N VAL A 53 -4.52 30.76 19.41
CA VAL A 53 -4.64 30.03 20.68
C VAL A 53 -4.19 28.57 20.56
N ARG A 54 -4.56 27.89 19.47
CA ARG A 54 -4.20 26.48 19.19
C ARG A 54 -2.69 26.20 19.09
N MET A 55 -1.87 27.22 18.84
CA MET A 55 -0.41 27.09 18.66
C MET A 55 0.38 27.57 19.88
N ARG A 56 -0.30 28.10 20.91
CA ARG A 56 0.35 28.67 22.09
C ARG A 56 0.73 27.58 23.07
N TRP A 57 1.93 27.69 23.62
CA TRP A 57 2.43 26.87 24.71
C TRP A 57 3.04 27.76 25.78
N TYR A 58 2.96 27.34 27.04
CA TYR A 58 3.65 27.97 28.15
C TYR A 58 4.40 26.91 28.96
N ILE A 59 5.36 27.36 29.77
CA ILE A 59 6.16 26.49 30.62
C ILE A 59 5.84 26.82 32.07
N ASP A 60 5.35 25.84 32.82
CA ASP A 60 5.21 25.93 34.27
C ASP A 60 6.09 24.88 34.93
N ARG A 61 6.94 25.31 35.87
CA ARG A 61 7.90 24.47 36.61
C ARG A 61 8.75 23.51 35.74
N GLY A 62 9.01 23.89 34.48
CA GLY A 62 9.80 23.09 33.54
C GLY A 62 8.99 22.13 32.67
N VAL A 63 7.66 22.08 32.84
CA VAL A 63 6.74 21.27 32.04
C VAL A 63 5.97 22.17 31.07
N ALA A 64 5.80 21.69 29.83
CA ALA A 64 5.11 22.38 28.76
C ALA A 64 3.60 22.08 28.76
N TYR A 65 2.81 23.15 28.76
CA TYR A 65 1.35 23.11 28.73
C TYR A 65 0.80 23.88 27.53
N PRO A 66 -0.31 23.43 26.93
CA PRO A 66 -0.99 24.18 25.88
C PRO A 66 -1.63 25.46 26.43
N GLY A 67 -1.64 26.53 25.64
CA GLY A 67 -2.22 27.82 25.97
C GLY A 67 -1.20 28.89 26.35
N THR A 68 -1.62 29.83 27.19
CA THR A 68 -0.81 30.95 27.67
C THR A 68 -0.86 31.02 29.18
N GLU A 69 0.27 31.29 29.80
CA GLU A 69 0.29 31.66 31.21
C GLU A 69 -0.43 33.01 31.38
N ALA A 70 -1.37 33.09 32.32
CA ALA A 70 -2.24 34.25 32.51
C ALA A 70 -1.47 35.56 32.80
N SER A 71 -0.25 35.46 33.33
CA SER A 71 0.56 36.58 33.81
C SER A 71 1.61 37.08 32.81
N SER A 72 2.06 36.26 31.85
CA SER A 72 3.26 36.57 31.07
C SER A 72 2.98 37.38 29.80
N GLY A 73 1.81 37.20 29.17
CA GLY A 73 1.52 37.80 27.86
C GLY A 73 2.35 37.24 26.70
N TYR A 74 3.16 36.21 26.96
CA TYR A 74 4.00 35.51 25.98
C TYR A 74 3.59 34.04 25.86
N CYS A 75 3.88 33.44 24.72
CA CYS A 75 3.78 32.01 24.49
C CYS A 75 4.95 31.50 23.65
N ARG A 76 5.17 30.21 23.66
CA ARG A 76 6.07 29.50 22.76
C ARG A 76 5.25 28.74 21.72
N ILE A 77 5.91 28.35 20.63
CA ILE A 77 5.31 27.60 19.54
C ILE A 77 6.09 26.29 19.37
N PRO A 78 5.43 25.15 19.07
CA PRO A 78 6.13 23.94 18.68
C PRO A 78 6.93 24.20 17.41
N HIS A 79 8.24 23.95 17.45
CA HIS A 79 9.10 24.20 16.29
C HIS A 79 8.64 23.53 15.00
N PRO A 80 8.14 22.26 15.01
CA PRO A 80 7.60 21.62 13.82
C PRO A 80 6.51 22.43 13.12
N ALA A 81 5.71 23.21 13.84
CA ALA A 81 4.63 24.02 13.26
C ALA A 81 5.13 25.28 12.53
N ILE A 82 6.42 25.61 12.62
CA ILE A 82 7.05 26.76 11.96
C ILE A 82 8.43 26.41 11.37
N CYS A 83 8.73 25.13 11.21
CA CYS A 83 10.01 24.68 10.68
C CYS A 83 10.08 24.98 9.18
N PRO A 84 11.08 25.71 8.66
CA PRO A 84 11.18 26.02 7.23
C PRO A 84 11.54 24.80 6.36
N ALA A 85 11.86 23.66 6.97
CA ALA A 85 12.08 22.40 6.29
C ALA A 85 10.80 21.53 6.17
N ALA A 86 9.64 22.05 6.61
CA ALA A 86 8.33 21.41 6.48
C ALA A 86 7.34 22.38 5.82
N ASP A 87 6.34 21.84 5.13
CA ASP A 87 5.26 22.61 4.53
C ASP A 87 4.14 22.92 5.52
N HIS A 88 3.58 24.14 5.44
CA HIS A 88 2.53 24.61 6.35
C HIS A 88 1.37 25.27 5.59
N PRO A 89 0.50 24.50 4.92
CA PRO A 89 -0.57 25.06 4.07
C PRO A 89 -1.57 25.92 4.87
N ASP A 90 -1.89 25.54 6.10
CA ASP A 90 -2.89 26.21 6.94
C ASP A 90 -2.31 27.21 7.95
N LEU A 91 -1.06 27.65 7.73
CA LEU A 91 -0.39 28.55 8.65
C LEU A 91 -0.89 30.01 8.44
N PRO A 92 -1.29 30.71 9.50
CA PRO A 92 -1.68 32.12 9.38
C PRO A 92 -0.56 32.97 8.79
N SER A 93 -0.93 34.03 8.04
CA SER A 93 0.02 34.92 7.35
C SER A 93 1.12 35.46 8.26
N ASP A 94 0.78 35.83 9.49
CA ASP A 94 1.74 36.35 10.48
C ASP A 94 2.82 35.31 10.84
N LEU A 95 2.48 34.02 10.84
CA LEU A 95 3.41 32.93 11.08
C LEU A 95 4.14 32.47 9.81
N GLN A 96 3.55 32.64 8.63
CA GLN A 96 4.25 32.43 7.36
C GLN A 96 5.45 33.38 7.22
N ASP A 97 5.34 34.62 7.70
CA ASP A 97 6.47 35.57 7.75
C ASP A 97 7.61 35.06 8.64
N VAL A 98 7.30 34.36 9.74
CA VAL A 98 8.31 33.73 10.61
C VAL A 98 8.99 32.60 9.87
N VAL A 99 8.22 31.70 9.25
CA VAL A 99 8.77 30.59 8.43
C VAL A 99 9.66 31.12 7.32
N ARG A 100 9.25 32.18 6.61
CA ARG A 100 10.05 32.79 5.54
C ARG A 100 11.39 33.32 6.05
N ARG A 101 11.41 33.97 7.23
CA ARG A 101 12.65 34.44 7.86
C ARG A 101 13.55 33.30 8.29
N LEU A 102 12.98 32.24 8.86
CA LEU A 102 13.73 31.03 9.21
C LEU A 102 14.30 30.35 7.97
N ALA A 103 13.57 30.32 6.86
CA ALA A 103 14.02 29.76 5.59
C ALA A 103 15.21 30.55 5.01
N VAL A 104 15.17 31.89 5.05
CA VAL A 104 16.31 32.73 4.64
C VAL A 104 17.53 32.45 5.51
N ARG A 105 17.33 32.35 6.83
CA ARG A 105 18.43 32.03 7.76
C ARG A 105 19.01 30.63 7.51
N MET A 106 18.15 29.64 7.26
CA MET A 106 18.55 28.28 6.91
C MET A 106 19.40 28.28 5.64
N ARG A 107 18.93 28.90 4.54
CA ARG A 107 19.70 29.02 3.29
C ARG A 107 21.05 29.69 3.49
N ALA A 108 21.08 30.83 4.17
CA ALA A 108 22.32 31.53 4.45
C ALA A 108 23.29 30.70 5.31
N SER A 109 22.78 29.83 6.20
CA SER A 109 23.60 28.90 7.00
C SER A 109 24.17 27.76 6.15
N ILE A 110 23.39 27.27 5.18
CA ILE A 110 23.83 26.25 4.20
C ILE A 110 24.92 26.83 3.29
N GLU A 111 24.69 28.03 2.74
CA GLU A 111 25.63 28.69 1.84
C GLU A 111 26.99 29.00 2.49
N ARG A 112 27.00 29.29 3.80
CA ARG A 112 28.25 29.48 4.57
C ARG A 112 28.93 28.18 4.99
N GLY A 113 28.28 27.02 4.81
CA GLY A 113 28.78 25.73 5.29
C GLY A 113 28.64 25.52 6.81
N ASP A 114 27.93 26.39 7.52
CA ASP A 114 27.70 26.28 8.98
C ASP A 114 26.71 25.17 9.33
N PHE A 115 25.89 24.74 8.36
CA PHE A 115 24.82 23.77 8.55
C PHE A 115 24.64 22.90 7.31
N ILE A 116 24.61 21.59 7.52
CA ILE A 116 24.25 20.60 6.51
C ILE A 116 22.90 20.01 6.94
N PRO A 117 21.81 20.19 6.18
CA PRO A 117 20.52 19.61 6.52
C PRO A 117 20.61 18.09 6.61
N SER A 118 20.06 17.52 7.69
CA SER A 118 19.81 16.09 7.73
C SER A 118 18.75 15.78 6.67
N ILE A 119 19.17 15.11 5.61
CA ILE A 119 18.26 14.42 4.68
C ILE A 119 17.84 13.15 5.42
N GLU A 120 16.55 12.81 5.43
CA GLU A 120 16.15 11.48 5.87
C GLU A 120 16.81 10.49 4.90
N THR A 121 17.78 9.74 5.40
CA THR A 121 18.43 8.69 4.62
C THR A 121 17.35 7.70 4.26
N ALA A 122 17.09 7.59 2.96
CA ALA A 122 16.30 6.53 2.38
C ALA A 122 16.74 5.20 3.03
N THR A 123 15.79 4.41 3.53
CA THR A 123 16.13 3.12 4.13
C THR A 123 16.87 2.24 3.10
N GLU A 124 17.64 1.24 3.53
CA GLU A 124 18.32 0.33 2.59
C GLU A 124 17.35 -0.25 1.55
N GLU A 125 16.11 -0.51 1.98
CA GLU A 125 14.99 -0.97 1.15
C GLU A 125 14.56 0.06 0.07
N GLU A 126 14.66 1.36 0.34
CA GLU A 126 14.39 2.43 -0.63
C GLU A 126 15.48 2.60 -1.68
N VAL A 127 16.73 2.30 -1.32
CA VAL A 127 17.85 2.28 -2.26
C VAL A 127 17.79 1.04 -3.16
N GLU A 128 17.36 -0.09 -2.59
CA GLU A 128 17.18 -1.34 -3.33
C GLU A 128 15.97 -1.31 -4.27
N SER A 129 14.90 -0.60 -3.90
CA SER A 129 13.67 -0.46 -4.69
C SER A 129 13.30 1.02 -4.92
N PRO A 130 13.98 1.72 -5.86
CA PRO A 130 13.63 3.09 -6.19
C PRO A 130 12.18 3.16 -6.71
N GLY A 131 11.46 4.21 -6.33
CA GLY A 131 10.10 4.45 -6.84
C GLY A 131 10.07 4.60 -8.37
N PRO A 132 8.93 4.27 -9.01
CA PRO A 132 8.81 4.41 -10.46
C PRO A 132 8.93 5.87 -10.91
N GLU A 133 9.47 6.08 -12.11
CA GLU A 133 9.70 7.42 -12.69
C GLU A 133 8.40 8.21 -12.89
N GLN A 134 7.30 7.50 -13.16
CA GLN A 134 5.98 8.07 -13.34
C GLN A 134 5.00 7.42 -12.36
N VAL A 135 4.40 8.25 -11.51
CA VAL A 135 3.36 7.85 -10.57
C VAL A 135 2.11 8.68 -10.82
N GLN A 136 0.97 8.03 -10.67
CA GLN A 136 -0.33 8.70 -10.69
C GLN A 136 -0.73 9.15 -9.30
N HIS A 137 -1.72 10.05 -9.24
CA HIS A 137 -2.30 10.51 -7.98
C HIS A 137 -3.03 9.39 -7.24
N ILE A 138 -3.76 8.53 -7.96
CA ILE A 138 -4.44 7.37 -7.40
C ILE A 138 -3.53 6.16 -7.54
N ARG A 139 -3.20 5.53 -6.41
CA ARG A 139 -2.36 4.35 -6.34
C ARG A 139 -2.98 3.39 -5.34
N HIS A 140 -3.02 2.12 -5.71
CA HIS A 140 -3.61 1.09 -4.86
C HIS A 140 -2.55 0.23 -4.19
N VAL A 141 -2.82 -0.11 -2.94
CA VAL A 141 -2.01 -1.03 -2.15
C VAL A 141 -2.47 -2.45 -2.43
N ILE A 142 -1.52 -3.34 -2.69
CA ILE A 142 -1.73 -4.74 -3.03
C ILE A 142 -1.11 -5.59 -1.92
N ASP A 143 -1.85 -6.58 -1.48
CA ASP A 143 -1.37 -7.58 -0.54
C ASP A 143 -0.92 -8.84 -1.27
N CYS A 144 0.41 -9.00 -1.34
CA CYS A 144 1.08 -10.17 -1.90
C CYS A 144 1.43 -11.16 -0.78
N HIS A 145 0.43 -11.84 -0.21
CA HIS A 145 0.60 -12.81 0.89
C HIS A 145 1.31 -12.24 2.14
N GLY A 146 0.83 -11.11 2.66
CA GLY A 146 1.35 -10.43 3.85
C GLY A 146 2.46 -9.43 3.54
N SER A 147 2.91 -9.33 2.29
CA SER A 147 3.84 -8.30 1.84
C SER A 147 3.07 -7.22 1.09
N LEU A 148 2.81 -6.10 1.77
CA LEU A 148 2.10 -4.96 1.18
C LEU A 148 3.00 -4.22 0.20
N ARG A 149 2.48 -3.98 -1.00
CA ARG A 149 3.18 -3.25 -2.08
C ARG A 149 2.28 -2.20 -2.69
N ILE A 150 2.88 -1.17 -3.28
CA ILE A 150 2.16 -0.10 -3.97
C ILE A 150 2.73 0.07 -5.38
N GLY A 151 1.86 -0.01 -6.38
CA GLY A 151 2.22 0.18 -7.79
C GLY A 151 2.24 1.65 -8.21
N PRO A 152 2.54 1.97 -9.48
CA PRO A 152 2.59 3.34 -9.99
C PRO A 152 1.21 4.00 -10.15
N CYS A 153 0.13 3.22 -10.22
CA CYS A 153 -1.24 3.68 -10.50
C CYS A 153 -2.29 2.81 -9.80
N ALA A 154 -3.57 3.06 -10.10
CA ALA A 154 -4.68 2.20 -9.71
C ALA A 154 -4.55 0.80 -10.34
N ILE A 155 -5.10 -0.23 -9.70
CA ILE A 155 -4.87 -1.64 -10.09
C ILE A 155 -5.29 -1.93 -11.54
N GLU A 156 -6.41 -1.36 -11.99
CA GLU A 156 -6.96 -1.53 -13.33
C GLU A 156 -6.12 -0.88 -14.44
N GLU A 157 -5.25 0.08 -14.06
CA GLU A 157 -4.34 0.77 -14.97
C GLU A 157 -2.92 0.18 -14.94
N LEU A 158 -2.67 -0.86 -14.13
CA LEU A 158 -1.36 -1.49 -14.05
C LEU A 158 -1.02 -2.20 -15.36
N GLN A 159 0.06 -1.76 -16.00
CA GLN A 159 0.55 -2.32 -17.26
C GLN A 159 1.69 -3.30 -17.05
N CYS A 160 1.73 -4.32 -17.91
CA CYS A 160 2.84 -5.26 -18.02
C CYS A 160 4.17 -4.52 -18.26
N ILE A 161 5.26 -4.97 -17.62
CA ILE A 161 6.60 -4.39 -17.84
C ILE A 161 7.34 -5.05 -19.00
N ALA A 162 6.86 -6.17 -19.53
CA ALA A 162 7.53 -6.92 -20.59
C ALA A 162 7.67 -6.08 -21.87
N HIS A 163 8.76 -6.34 -22.60
CA HIS A 163 8.99 -5.82 -23.93
C HIS A 163 8.15 -6.60 -24.94
N ASP A 164 7.29 -5.89 -25.67
CA ASP A 164 6.51 -6.49 -26.74
C ASP A 164 7.38 -6.68 -27.99
N ALA A 165 7.56 -7.93 -28.42
CA ALA A 165 8.42 -8.26 -29.56
C ALA A 165 7.92 -7.71 -30.90
N LEU A 166 6.62 -7.46 -31.05
CA LEU A 166 5.99 -6.97 -32.28
C LEU A 166 6.11 -5.44 -32.37
N THR A 167 5.73 -4.74 -31.31
CA THR A 167 5.71 -3.25 -31.30
C THR A 167 7.05 -2.64 -30.90
N LYS A 168 7.92 -3.43 -30.26
CA LYS A 168 9.18 -2.98 -29.62
C LYS A 168 8.97 -1.89 -28.57
N GLN A 169 7.78 -1.84 -27.98
CA GLN A 169 7.44 -0.93 -26.90
C GLN A 169 7.13 -1.74 -25.64
N ARG A 170 6.83 -1.03 -24.54
CA ARG A 170 6.20 -1.65 -23.37
C ARG A 170 4.91 -2.35 -23.80
N CYS A 171 4.69 -3.56 -23.28
CA CYS A 171 3.43 -4.25 -23.48
C CYS A 171 2.26 -3.42 -22.91
N GLU A 172 1.24 -3.18 -23.74
CA GLU A 172 0.06 -2.39 -23.37
C GLU A 172 -0.96 -3.18 -22.54
N ASN A 173 -0.78 -4.50 -22.43
CA ASN A 173 -1.70 -5.37 -21.70
C ASN A 173 -1.66 -5.09 -20.19
N GLY A 174 -2.84 -5.00 -19.59
CA GLY A 174 -3.02 -4.89 -18.16
C GLY A 174 -2.60 -6.15 -17.41
N ILE A 175 -2.17 -5.98 -16.16
CA ILE A 175 -1.85 -7.08 -15.25
C ILE A 175 -3.08 -7.52 -14.48
N CYS A 176 -3.98 -6.57 -14.20
CA CYS A 176 -5.14 -6.79 -13.36
C CYS A 176 -6.20 -7.65 -14.06
N ASP A 177 -6.50 -8.78 -13.43
CA ASP A 177 -7.73 -9.54 -13.63
C ASP A 177 -8.51 -9.49 -12.31
N LEU A 178 -9.73 -8.95 -12.36
CA LEU A 178 -10.58 -8.77 -11.18
C LEU A 178 -11.00 -10.11 -10.53
N ASN A 179 -10.83 -11.25 -11.22
CA ASN A 179 -11.08 -12.57 -10.65
C ASN A 179 -9.94 -13.08 -9.75
N GLU A 180 -8.77 -12.46 -9.81
CA GLU A 180 -7.58 -12.91 -9.11
C GLU A 180 -7.35 -12.23 -7.76
N GLY A 181 -8.24 -11.33 -7.38
CA GLY A 181 -8.14 -10.63 -6.13
C GLY A 181 -9.47 -10.07 -5.67
N ARG A 182 -9.42 -9.46 -4.49
CA ARG A 182 -10.56 -8.75 -3.92
C ARG A 182 -10.05 -7.66 -2.98
N TRP A 183 -10.88 -6.65 -2.76
CA TRP A 183 -10.64 -5.71 -1.68
C TRP A 183 -10.86 -6.38 -0.33
N GLU A 184 -9.84 -6.33 0.53
CA GLU A 184 -9.85 -6.88 1.88
C GLU A 184 -9.26 -5.86 2.87
N LEU A 185 -9.66 -5.93 4.13
CA LEU A 185 -9.07 -5.12 5.19
C LEU A 185 -7.83 -5.84 5.73
N THR A 186 -6.70 -5.14 5.71
CA THR A 186 -5.44 -5.65 6.26
C THR A 186 -4.92 -4.70 7.35
N ASP A 187 -4.43 -5.28 8.44
CA ASP A 187 -3.91 -4.52 9.57
C ASP A 187 -2.62 -3.78 9.22
N ILE A 188 -2.52 -2.54 9.71
CA ILE A 188 -1.29 -1.76 9.65
C ILE A 188 -0.32 -2.30 10.70
N ASP A 189 0.93 -2.56 10.32
CA ASP A 189 1.99 -2.85 11.28
C ASP A 189 2.21 -1.64 12.22
N GLN A 190 1.86 -1.82 13.49
CA GLN A 190 1.98 -0.79 14.51
C GLN A 190 3.44 -0.35 14.74
N GLN A 191 4.42 -1.19 14.45
CA GLN A 191 5.83 -0.81 14.54
C GLN A 191 6.21 0.22 13.47
N GLN A 192 5.57 0.14 12.30
CA GLN A 192 5.74 1.11 11.21
C GLN A 192 4.92 2.40 11.45
N ALA A 193 3.85 2.31 12.24
CA ALA A 193 2.98 3.44 12.60
C ALA A 193 3.27 3.99 14.01
N THR A 194 4.55 4.21 14.33
CA THR A 194 4.96 4.81 15.60
C THR A 194 4.93 6.35 15.57
N GLY A 195 4.85 6.97 16.75
CA GLY A 195 4.83 8.43 16.89
C GLY A 195 3.49 9.07 16.53
N ARG A 196 3.43 10.41 16.54
CA ARG A 196 2.17 11.15 16.40
C ARG A 196 1.47 10.91 15.06
N LEU A 197 2.22 10.94 13.95
CA LEU A 197 1.67 10.69 12.62
C LEU A 197 1.13 9.26 12.52
N GLY A 198 1.84 8.29 13.10
CA GLY A 198 1.40 6.90 13.13
C GLY A 198 0.10 6.72 13.91
N GLN A 199 0.00 7.35 15.08
CA GLN A 199 -1.24 7.35 15.86
C GLN A 199 -2.41 8.02 15.12
N GLN A 200 -2.17 9.09 14.36
CA GLN A 200 -3.21 9.72 13.54
C GLN A 200 -3.69 8.79 12.42
N ILE A 201 -2.78 8.12 11.72
CA ILE A 201 -3.15 7.14 10.69
C ILE A 201 -3.95 6.00 11.32
N LEU A 202 -3.47 5.41 12.42
CA LEU A 202 -4.17 4.32 13.13
C LEU A 202 -5.57 4.75 13.62
N GLU A 203 -5.72 6.00 14.08
CA GLU A 203 -7.01 6.54 14.52
C GLU A 203 -7.99 6.70 13.35
N ILE A 204 -7.52 7.24 12.22
CA ILE A 204 -8.34 7.46 11.02
C ILE A 204 -8.73 6.12 10.36
N THR A 205 -7.84 5.13 10.37
CA THR A 205 -8.06 3.82 9.73
C THR A 205 -8.67 2.78 10.66
N GLY A 206 -8.75 3.06 11.96
CA GLY A 206 -9.08 2.04 12.97
C GLY A 206 -8.04 0.92 13.07
N GLY A 207 -6.84 1.13 12.54
CA GLY A 207 -5.74 0.15 12.53
C GLY A 207 -5.68 -0.75 11.30
N SER A 208 -6.63 -0.66 10.36
CA SER A 208 -6.67 -1.51 9.16
C SER A 208 -6.97 -0.69 7.91
N ILE A 209 -6.44 -1.11 6.75
CA ILE A 209 -6.59 -0.40 5.47
C ILE A 209 -7.17 -1.33 4.41
N TRP A 210 -7.89 -0.77 3.44
CA TRP A 210 -8.34 -1.53 2.29
C TRP A 210 -7.19 -1.75 1.30
N VAL A 211 -6.92 -3.02 1.01
CA VAL A 211 -5.88 -3.45 0.07
C VAL A 211 -6.48 -4.42 -0.94
N TRP A 212 -5.89 -4.49 -2.12
CA TRP A 212 -6.20 -5.52 -3.11
C TRP A 212 -5.48 -6.81 -2.73
N HIS A 213 -6.21 -7.76 -2.15
CA HIS A 213 -5.68 -9.05 -1.73
C HIS A 213 -5.74 -10.06 -2.87
N LEU A 214 -4.58 -10.62 -3.23
CA LEU A 214 -4.44 -11.60 -4.30
C LEU A 214 -4.77 -13.02 -3.80
N THR A 215 -5.51 -13.79 -4.60
CA THR A 215 -6.16 -15.02 -4.12
C THR A 215 -5.24 -16.23 -3.97
N ASP A 216 -4.20 -16.34 -4.78
CA ASP A 216 -3.30 -17.50 -4.77
C ASP A 216 -1.86 -17.18 -5.13
N PHE A 217 -0.98 -18.14 -4.87
CA PHE A 217 0.45 -18.00 -5.03
C PHE A 217 0.90 -17.77 -6.49
N ASN A 218 0.24 -18.37 -7.48
CA ASN A 218 0.60 -18.18 -8.89
C ASN A 218 0.21 -16.78 -9.36
N VAL A 219 -0.96 -16.31 -8.94
CA VAL A 219 -1.38 -14.92 -9.13
C VAL A 219 -0.36 -13.98 -8.50
N VAL A 220 -0.01 -14.19 -7.23
CA VAL A 220 0.97 -13.37 -6.52
C VAL A 220 2.30 -13.33 -7.25
N ARG A 221 2.82 -14.47 -7.72
CA ARG A 221 4.06 -14.50 -8.50
C ARG A 221 3.98 -13.66 -9.78
N ARG A 222 2.84 -13.72 -10.47
CA ARG A 222 2.62 -12.97 -11.72
C ARG A 222 2.52 -11.47 -11.48
N TRP A 223 1.74 -11.08 -10.50
CA TRP A 223 1.63 -9.69 -10.07
C TRP A 223 2.97 -9.17 -9.55
N TRP A 224 3.70 -9.96 -8.76
CA TRP A 224 5.03 -9.59 -8.27
C TRP A 224 6.02 -9.36 -9.41
N ALA A 225 5.97 -10.17 -10.47
CA ALA A 225 6.76 -9.97 -11.68
C ALA A 225 6.27 -8.79 -12.56
N GLN A 226 5.11 -8.21 -12.22
CA GLN A 226 4.44 -7.16 -13.00
C GLN A 226 4.20 -7.56 -14.47
N ARG A 227 3.77 -8.81 -14.70
CA ARG A 227 3.53 -9.35 -16.05
C ARG A 227 2.06 -9.70 -16.30
N CYS A 228 1.58 -9.46 -17.52
CA CYS A 228 0.26 -9.94 -17.95
C CYS A 228 0.28 -11.47 -18.16
N HIS A 229 -0.90 -12.07 -18.37
CA HIS A 229 -1.03 -13.51 -18.59
C HIS A 229 -0.22 -14.05 -19.76
N GLU A 230 -0.08 -13.26 -20.83
CA GLU A 230 0.66 -13.66 -22.03
C GLU A 230 2.17 -13.72 -21.79
N HIS A 231 2.72 -12.79 -21.00
CA HIS A 231 4.17 -12.64 -20.78
C HIS A 231 4.70 -13.31 -19.51
N PHE A 232 3.83 -13.77 -18.60
CA PHE A 232 4.28 -14.30 -17.31
C PHE A 232 5.16 -15.56 -17.44
N ASN A 233 4.86 -16.42 -18.41
CA ASN A 233 5.60 -17.67 -18.63
C ASN A 233 6.55 -17.60 -19.84
N THR A 234 6.89 -16.40 -20.31
CA THR A 234 7.82 -16.19 -21.42
C THR A 234 9.15 -15.65 -20.92
N ASP A 235 10.20 -15.86 -21.71
CA ASP A 235 11.54 -15.32 -21.45
C ASP A 235 11.72 -13.92 -22.06
N ASP A 236 10.62 -13.21 -22.37
CA ASP A 236 10.70 -11.87 -22.94
C ASP A 236 11.37 -10.91 -21.92
N PRO A 237 12.28 -10.04 -22.38
CA PRO A 237 12.97 -9.11 -21.50
C PRO A 237 12.00 -8.04 -20.99
N ASP A 238 12.30 -7.48 -19.82
CA ASP A 238 11.52 -6.34 -19.30
C ASP A 238 11.93 -5.05 -20.04
N HIS A 239 10.94 -4.22 -20.38
CA HIS A 239 11.12 -2.92 -21.00
C HIS A 239 11.45 -1.82 -19.98
N VAL A 240 10.87 -1.94 -18.78
CA VAL A 240 11.15 -1.09 -17.62
C VAL A 240 11.42 -1.95 -16.39
N ALA A 241 12.10 -1.41 -15.40
CA ALA A 241 12.25 -2.09 -14.11
C ALA A 241 10.88 -2.28 -13.44
N ASN A 242 10.81 -3.22 -12.50
CA ASN A 242 9.61 -3.44 -11.70
C ASN A 242 9.25 -2.18 -10.92
N GLU A 243 7.99 -1.76 -11.01
CA GLU A 243 7.48 -0.49 -10.48
C GLU A 243 6.78 -0.66 -9.13
N PHE A 244 6.64 -1.89 -8.62
CA PHE A 244 6.12 -2.14 -7.29
C PHE A 244 7.18 -1.86 -6.23
N VAL A 245 6.84 -0.95 -5.31
CA VAL A 245 7.65 -0.69 -4.13
C VAL A 245 6.97 -1.19 -2.86
N PRO A 246 7.74 -1.52 -1.80
CA PRO A 246 7.19 -1.83 -0.49
C PRO A 246 6.29 -0.72 0.03
N PHE A 247 5.12 -1.06 0.56
CA PHE A 247 4.20 -0.09 1.14
C PHE A 247 4.59 0.22 2.59
N HIS A 248 4.80 1.50 2.89
CA HIS A 248 4.93 2.01 4.26
C HIS A 248 3.80 3.01 4.58
N PRO A 249 3.02 2.81 5.67
CA PRO A 249 1.80 3.58 5.97
C PRO A 249 2.05 5.08 6.17
N LEU A 250 3.16 5.45 6.81
CA LEU A 250 3.51 6.87 7.01
C LEU A 250 4.04 7.57 5.75
N ARG A 251 4.57 6.82 4.78
CA ARG A 251 5.19 7.38 3.57
C ARG A 251 4.21 7.45 2.41
N HIS A 252 3.22 6.56 2.43
CA HIS A 252 2.17 6.46 1.44
C HIS A 252 0.80 6.77 2.07
N ASP A 253 0.78 7.68 3.06
CA ASP A 253 -0.43 8.08 3.79
C ASP A 253 -1.52 8.60 2.85
N ALA A 254 -1.12 9.32 1.79
CA ALA A 254 -2.02 9.77 0.72
C ALA A 254 -2.73 8.63 -0.05
N HIS A 255 -2.22 7.41 0.03
CA HIS A 255 -2.76 6.22 -0.64
C HIS A 255 -3.38 5.21 0.34
N VAL A 256 -3.51 5.59 1.61
CA VAL A 256 -4.23 4.81 2.61
C VAL A 256 -5.72 4.91 2.33
N LEU A 257 -6.33 3.76 1.99
CA LEU A 257 -7.76 3.67 1.71
C LEU A 257 -8.52 3.29 2.98
N THR A 258 -9.32 4.23 3.49
CA THR A 258 -10.23 4.03 4.63
C THR A 258 -11.58 3.46 4.21
N GLU A 259 -11.97 3.66 2.95
CA GLU A 259 -13.19 3.13 2.35
C GLU A 259 -12.86 2.14 1.23
N ARG A 260 -13.72 1.13 1.08
CA ARG A 260 -13.56 0.13 0.02
C ARG A 260 -13.78 0.78 -1.35
N PRO A 261 -12.84 0.68 -2.30
CA PRO A 261 -13.07 1.14 -3.66
C PRO A 261 -14.25 0.45 -4.34
N THR A 262 -15.08 1.23 -5.02
CA THR A 262 -16.27 0.75 -5.75
C THR A 262 -15.97 0.49 -7.22
N GLY A 263 -16.71 -0.44 -7.85
CA GLY A 263 -16.55 -0.74 -9.29
C GLY A 263 -15.64 -1.93 -9.60
N TYR A 264 -15.05 -2.56 -8.57
CA TYR A 264 -14.19 -3.75 -8.69
C TYR A 264 -14.93 -5.05 -8.36
N ASP A 265 -16.19 -4.97 -7.96
CA ASP A 265 -17.02 -6.15 -7.87
C ASP A 265 -17.21 -6.68 -9.29
N LEU A 266 -16.76 -7.91 -9.53
CA LEU A 266 -17.18 -8.66 -10.70
C LEU A 266 -18.69 -8.55 -10.77
N GLN A 267 -19.21 -7.98 -11.87
CA GLN A 267 -20.63 -8.10 -12.14
C GLN A 267 -20.92 -9.58 -12.06
N LYS A 268 -21.71 -10.00 -11.05
CA LYS A 268 -22.24 -11.35 -10.97
C LYS A 268 -23.04 -11.51 -12.25
N ASN A 269 -22.39 -11.98 -13.30
CA ASN A 269 -23.04 -12.32 -14.53
C ASN A 269 -24.09 -13.33 -14.09
N THR A 270 -25.35 -12.90 -14.15
CA THR A 270 -26.45 -13.54 -13.43
C THR A 270 -26.90 -14.78 -14.22
N GLU A 271 -25.94 -15.55 -14.72
CA GLU A 271 -26.11 -16.70 -15.59
C GLU A 271 -24.96 -17.71 -15.42
N THR A 272 -24.43 -17.93 -14.22
CA THR A 272 -24.03 -19.31 -13.91
C THR A 272 -25.28 -20.10 -13.59
N ARG A 273 -26.16 -20.25 -14.58
CA ARG A 273 -27.20 -21.26 -14.54
C ARG A 273 -26.43 -22.57 -14.52
N VAL A 274 -26.39 -23.23 -13.36
CA VAL A 274 -25.96 -24.62 -13.29
C VAL A 274 -26.89 -25.37 -14.23
N VAL A 275 -26.44 -25.58 -15.47
CA VAL A 275 -27.13 -26.45 -16.41
C VAL A 275 -26.83 -27.84 -15.89
N ILE A 276 -27.72 -28.33 -15.03
CA ILE A 276 -27.83 -29.76 -14.77
C ILE A 276 -28.22 -30.34 -16.12
N HIS A 277 -27.24 -30.82 -16.88
CA HIS A 277 -27.51 -31.62 -18.05
C HIS A 277 -28.20 -32.89 -17.54
N ASP A 278 -29.49 -33.03 -17.84
CA ASP A 278 -30.14 -34.34 -17.85
C ASP A 278 -29.32 -35.17 -18.84
N GLY A 279 -28.43 -36.02 -18.33
CA GLY A 279 -27.51 -36.79 -19.16
C GLY A 279 -28.25 -37.48 -20.33
N PRO A 280 -27.55 -37.87 -21.41
CA PRO A 280 -28.16 -38.28 -22.67
C PRO A 280 -29.37 -39.20 -22.49
N GLU A 281 -30.52 -38.79 -23.05
CA GLU A 281 -31.82 -39.45 -22.89
C GLU A 281 -31.81 -40.91 -23.35
N GLN A 282 -30.92 -41.23 -24.29
CA GLN A 282 -30.81 -42.56 -24.87
C GLN A 282 -29.50 -43.22 -24.44
N ARG A 283 -29.64 -44.37 -23.79
CA ARG A 283 -28.53 -45.27 -23.43
C ARG A 283 -28.77 -46.61 -24.09
N THR A 284 -27.80 -47.07 -24.87
CA THR A 284 -27.83 -48.42 -25.46
C THR A 284 -27.36 -49.42 -24.42
N LYS A 285 -28.21 -50.38 -24.05
CA LYS A 285 -27.86 -51.44 -23.10
C LYS A 285 -27.02 -52.52 -23.78
N CYS A 286 -26.09 -53.09 -23.04
CA CYS A 286 -25.33 -54.26 -23.45
C CYS A 286 -26.27 -55.42 -23.76
N ALA A 287 -26.08 -56.09 -24.90
CA ALA A 287 -26.86 -57.27 -25.30
C ALA A 287 -26.48 -58.56 -24.53
N GLY A 288 -25.54 -58.47 -23.57
CA GLY A 288 -25.12 -59.61 -22.76
C GLY A 288 -26.21 -60.06 -21.79
N PRO A 289 -26.44 -61.37 -21.62
CA PRO A 289 -27.46 -61.87 -20.69
C PRO A 289 -27.16 -61.38 -19.28
N SER A 290 -28.14 -60.71 -18.67
CA SER A 290 -28.08 -60.13 -17.31
C SER A 290 -27.02 -59.03 -17.11
N CYS A 291 -26.55 -58.38 -18.18
CA CYS A 291 -25.62 -57.25 -18.08
C CYS A 291 -26.36 -55.92 -17.93
N SER A 292 -26.00 -55.12 -16.92
CA SER A 292 -26.56 -53.78 -16.68
C SER A 292 -25.73 -52.65 -17.29
N ASN A 293 -24.59 -52.95 -17.91
CA ASN A 293 -23.74 -51.93 -18.53
C ASN A 293 -24.44 -51.30 -19.74
N ALA A 294 -24.31 -49.99 -19.89
CA ALA A 294 -24.88 -49.23 -20.99
C ALA A 294 -23.89 -48.19 -21.50
N THR A 295 -24.05 -47.77 -22.76
CA THR A 295 -23.25 -46.72 -23.38
C THR A 295 -24.15 -45.62 -23.93
N VAL A 296 -23.62 -44.40 -23.97
CA VAL A 296 -24.26 -43.22 -24.57
C VAL A 296 -23.96 -43.10 -26.06
N LEU A 297 -23.07 -43.95 -26.57
CA LEU A 297 -22.83 -44.08 -28.00
C LEU A 297 -24.00 -44.83 -28.64
N SER A 298 -24.17 -44.67 -29.95
CA SER A 298 -25.10 -45.46 -30.78
C SER A 298 -24.33 -46.58 -31.48
N PRO A 299 -23.92 -47.66 -30.77
CA PRO A 299 -23.21 -48.76 -31.39
C PRO A 299 -24.16 -49.57 -32.29
N GLN A 300 -23.57 -50.43 -33.11
CA GLN A 300 -24.33 -51.35 -33.95
C GLN A 300 -25.21 -52.29 -33.11
N GLU A 301 -26.28 -52.80 -33.73
CA GLU A 301 -27.19 -53.75 -33.12
C GLU A 301 -26.44 -54.98 -32.58
N GLY A 302 -26.73 -55.38 -31.34
CA GLY A 302 -26.03 -56.48 -30.66
C GLY A 302 -24.73 -56.08 -29.92
N TRP A 303 -24.50 -54.78 -29.68
CA TRP A 303 -23.34 -54.31 -28.92
C TRP A 303 -23.17 -55.00 -27.55
N LEU A 304 -21.94 -55.40 -27.26
CA LEU A 304 -21.53 -55.93 -25.97
C LEU A 304 -20.56 -54.97 -25.29
N CYS A 305 -20.75 -54.76 -24.00
CA CYS A 305 -19.74 -54.08 -23.20
C CYS A 305 -18.45 -54.91 -23.13
N TRP A 306 -17.34 -54.27 -22.76
CA TRP A 306 -16.02 -54.90 -22.73
C TRP A 306 -15.98 -56.20 -21.88
N GLN A 307 -16.78 -56.28 -20.82
CA GLN A 307 -16.87 -57.47 -19.96
C GLN A 307 -17.56 -58.64 -20.67
N CYS A 308 -18.69 -58.39 -21.33
CA CYS A 308 -19.43 -59.40 -22.07
C CYS A 308 -18.68 -59.87 -23.31
N GLU A 309 -18.01 -58.95 -24.00
CA GLU A 309 -17.16 -59.28 -25.14
C GLU A 309 -15.99 -60.18 -24.72
N LYS A 310 -15.32 -59.86 -23.61
CA LYS A 310 -14.26 -60.71 -23.03
C LYS A 310 -14.76 -62.11 -22.67
N LEU A 311 -15.95 -62.21 -22.08
CA LEU A 311 -16.56 -63.50 -21.73
C LEU A 311 -16.93 -64.31 -22.97
N GLN A 312 -17.49 -63.68 -24.01
CA GLN A 312 -17.84 -64.34 -25.26
C GLN A 312 -16.60 -64.87 -25.99
N ARG A 313 -15.53 -64.05 -26.08
CA ARG A 313 -14.23 -64.48 -26.63
C ARG A 313 -13.67 -65.69 -25.87
N ARG A 314 -13.80 -65.73 -24.53
CA ARG A 314 -13.38 -66.89 -23.72
C ARG A 314 -14.21 -68.13 -24.04
N ARG A 315 -15.55 -68.00 -24.13
CA ARG A 315 -16.44 -69.11 -24.49
C ARG A 315 -16.14 -69.66 -25.88
N GLN A 316 -15.89 -68.79 -26.86
CA GLN A 316 -15.52 -69.19 -28.21
C GLN A 316 -14.18 -69.95 -28.25
N ARG A 317 -13.17 -69.50 -27.48
CA ARG A 317 -11.89 -70.22 -27.37
C ARG A 317 -12.08 -71.62 -26.78
N ILE A 318 -12.86 -71.73 -25.71
CA ILE A 318 -13.16 -73.01 -25.07
C ILE A 318 -13.92 -73.91 -26.04
N HIS A 319 -14.96 -73.40 -26.71
CA HIS A 319 -15.74 -74.18 -27.68
C HIS A 319 -14.89 -74.67 -28.85
N ARG A 320 -14.02 -73.83 -29.43
CA ARG A 320 -13.09 -74.26 -30.49
C ARG A 320 -12.16 -75.37 -30.00
N HIS A 321 -11.62 -75.23 -28.80
CA HIS A 321 -10.76 -76.25 -28.20
C HIS A 321 -11.45 -77.62 -28.04
N TRP A 322 -12.76 -77.65 -27.73
CA TRP A 322 -13.54 -78.88 -27.63
C TRP A 322 -14.09 -79.40 -28.97
N ALA A 323 -14.21 -78.55 -29.99
CA ALA A 323 -14.69 -78.93 -31.32
C ALA A 323 -13.56 -79.50 -32.21
N ASP A 324 -12.30 -79.21 -31.88
CA ASP A 324 -11.10 -79.68 -32.58
C ASP A 324 -10.50 -80.97 -31.94
N GLN A 325 -11.22 -81.64 -31.02
CA GLN A 325 -10.90 -82.96 -30.44
C GLN A 325 -11.85 -84.04 -30.95
#